data_AF-A0A0D7ALD7-F1
#
_entry.id   AF-A0A0D7ALD7-F1
#
_cell.length_a   1.000
_cell.length_b   1.000
_cell.length_c   1.000
_cell.angle_alpha   90.00
_cell.angle_beta   90.00
_cell.angle_gamma   90.00
#
_symmetry.space_group_name_H-M   'P 1'
#
loop_
_entity.id
_entity.type
_entity.pdbx_description
1 polymer ?
#
loop_
_entity_poly.entity_id
_entity_poly.type
_entity_poly.pdbx_seq_one_letter_code
_entity_poly.pdbx_strand_id
1 'polypeptide(L)'
;EQDGWKNVPDGDVMADIIAHVCARTANTQILLVSTKGRARRGVEAAGQLAKDVLAVNVSPSEPAKEPLRGFTTNGVSLHGITQVKAYKALRAQSKQPERPTTVTTVEEVQEAARKRTGKTPRVEQLWASVTHKDFNRSFQFFLWRVMHGSYKVGRYWSHIPGYEERAMCPECNETETMEHIIFRCRASGQTEIWHLAANLWKNKAGEALPITSLGDILASGLSSFAKKSDGGAKCLLRITIAESVKLIWRLRCAHRMGT
;
A
#
# COMPACT_ATOMS: atom_id res chain seq x y z
N GLU A 1 -23.21 -13.91 11.68
CA GLU A 1 -23.04 -14.78 12.87
C GLU A 1 -22.07 -15.93 12.67
N GLN A 2 -22.32 -16.90 11.77
CA GLN A 2 -21.47 -18.10 11.62
C GLN A 2 -19.98 -17.80 11.38
N ASP A 3 -19.67 -16.71 10.66
CA ASP A 3 -18.29 -16.26 10.42
C ASP A 3 -17.69 -15.46 11.59
N GLY A 4 -18.34 -15.46 12.76
CA GLY A 4 -17.89 -14.75 13.96
C GLY A 4 -17.74 -13.25 13.77
N TRP A 5 -18.41 -12.68 12.77
CA TRP A 5 -18.28 -11.29 12.33
C TRP A 5 -16.87 -10.88 11.86
N LYS A 6 -15.95 -11.84 11.69
CA LYS A 6 -14.53 -11.57 11.36
C LYS A 6 -14.26 -11.29 9.88
N ASN A 7 -15.21 -11.62 9.00
CA ASN A 7 -15.06 -11.48 7.55
C ASN A 7 -16.01 -10.44 6.92
N VAL A 8 -16.62 -9.59 7.75
CA VAL A 8 -17.61 -8.58 7.32
C VAL A 8 -17.06 -7.19 7.64
N PRO A 9 -17.16 -6.20 6.73
CA PRO A 9 -16.87 -4.80 7.05
C PRO A 9 -17.67 -4.34 8.28
N ASP A 10 -17.03 -3.61 9.18
CA ASP A 10 -17.65 -3.12 10.42
C ASP A 10 -18.32 -4.22 11.25
N GLY A 11 -17.75 -5.43 11.21
CA GLY A 11 -18.32 -6.63 11.85
C GLY A 11 -18.58 -6.46 13.35
N ASP A 12 -17.74 -5.72 14.06
CA ASP A 12 -17.92 -5.46 15.49
C ASP A 12 -19.18 -4.60 15.76
N VAL A 13 -19.45 -3.62 14.91
CA VAL A 13 -20.68 -2.79 14.98
C VAL A 13 -21.92 -3.64 14.66
N MET A 14 -21.83 -4.49 13.64
CA MET A 14 -22.93 -5.38 13.27
C MET A 14 -23.24 -6.41 14.36
N ALA A 15 -22.19 -6.96 15.00
CA ALA A 15 -22.32 -7.85 16.15
C ALA A 15 -23.04 -7.16 17.31
N ASP A 16 -22.64 -5.92 17.61
CA ASP A 16 -23.24 -5.14 18.70
C ASP A 16 -24.71 -4.80 18.44
N ILE A 17 -25.04 -4.35 17.22
CA ILE A 17 -26.44 -4.08 16.82
C ILE A 17 -27.31 -5.32 17.00
N ILE A 18 -26.82 -6.49 16.54
CA ILE A 18 -27.58 -7.73 16.65
C ILE A 18 -27.72 -8.18 18.10
N ALA A 19 -26.69 -8.01 18.92
CA ALA A 19 -26.77 -8.28 20.35
C ALA A 19 -27.92 -7.48 20.99
N HIS A 20 -28.02 -6.19 20.67
CA HIS A 20 -29.06 -5.30 21.18
C HIS A 20 -30.45 -5.64 20.64
N VAL A 21 -30.56 -6.10 19.38
CA VAL A 21 -31.83 -6.56 18.82
C VAL A 21 -32.29 -7.84 19.52
N CYS A 22 -31.40 -8.80 19.71
CA CYS A 22 -31.71 -10.09 20.34
C CYS A 22 -31.99 -9.97 21.85
N ALA A 23 -31.44 -8.96 22.53
CA ALA A 23 -31.70 -8.71 23.94
C ALA A 23 -33.09 -8.12 24.22
N ARG A 24 -33.84 -7.68 23.19
CA ARG A 24 -35.20 -7.17 23.36
C ARG A 24 -36.18 -8.30 23.65
N THR A 25 -37.00 -8.12 24.67
CA THR A 25 -38.06 -9.08 25.04
C THR A 25 -39.28 -9.02 24.11
N ALA A 26 -39.52 -7.87 23.47
CA ALA A 26 -40.64 -7.67 22.55
C ALA A 26 -40.27 -8.01 21.10
N ASN A 27 -41.26 -8.45 20.33
CA ASN A 27 -41.10 -8.71 18.90
C ASN A 27 -40.61 -7.45 18.17
N THR A 28 -39.44 -7.53 17.54
CA THR A 28 -38.79 -6.42 16.85
C THR A 28 -38.84 -6.65 15.35
N GLN A 29 -39.49 -5.75 14.61
CA GLN A 29 -39.54 -5.79 13.15
C GLN A 29 -38.66 -4.69 12.56
N ILE A 30 -37.76 -5.05 11.64
CA ILE A 30 -36.93 -4.11 10.89
C ILE A 30 -37.60 -3.89 9.54
N LEU A 31 -38.05 -2.65 9.28
CA LEU A 31 -38.71 -2.28 8.03
C LEU A 31 -37.77 -1.40 7.21
N LEU A 32 -37.51 -1.81 5.96
CA LEU A 32 -36.85 -0.97 4.98
C LEU A 32 -37.88 -0.01 4.37
N VAL A 33 -37.73 1.30 4.62
CA VAL A 33 -38.64 2.33 4.12
C VAL A 33 -37.95 3.16 3.05
N SER A 34 -38.61 3.35 1.90
CA SER A 34 -38.11 4.23 0.84
C SER A 34 -38.08 5.69 1.30
N THR A 35 -36.96 6.37 1.05
CA THR A 35 -36.82 7.82 1.22
C THR A 35 -37.34 8.60 0.02
N LYS A 36 -37.63 7.92 -1.10
CA LYS A 36 -38.22 8.52 -2.30
C LYS A 36 -39.75 8.41 -2.22
N GLY A 37 -40.43 9.54 -2.33
CA GLY A 37 -41.90 9.65 -2.29
C GLY A 37 -42.40 10.34 -1.02
N ARG A 38 -43.66 10.07 -0.62
CA ARG A 38 -44.24 10.59 0.63
C ARG A 38 -43.59 9.88 1.82
N ALA A 39 -42.42 10.37 2.24
CA ALA A 39 -41.71 9.84 3.38
C ALA A 39 -42.56 9.99 4.65
N ARG A 40 -42.54 8.98 5.52
CA ARG A 40 -43.22 9.09 6.82
C ARG A 40 -42.51 10.17 7.64
N ARG A 41 -43.27 11.03 8.33
CA ARG A 41 -42.77 12.15 9.16
C ARG A 41 -41.60 11.76 10.08
N GLY A 42 -41.60 10.53 10.62
CA GLY A 42 -40.50 10.02 11.46
C GLY A 42 -39.18 9.78 10.73
N VAL A 43 -39.20 9.40 9.45
CA VAL A 43 -37.99 9.19 8.64
C VAL A 43 -37.32 10.52 8.31
N GLU A 44 -38.11 11.53 7.96
CA GLU A 44 -37.61 12.89 7.70
C GLU A 44 -37.00 13.51 8.95
N ALA A 45 -37.68 13.39 10.09
CA ALA A 45 -37.16 13.87 11.38
C ALA A 45 -35.84 13.18 11.77
N ALA A 46 -35.74 11.86 11.62
CA ALA A 46 -34.50 11.12 11.89
C ALA A 46 -33.37 11.53 10.95
N GLY A 47 -33.68 11.76 9.66
CA GLY A 47 -32.70 12.23 8.68
C GLY A 47 -32.19 13.65 8.97
N GLN A 48 -33.07 14.54 9.46
CA GLN A 48 -32.67 15.88 9.87
C GLN A 48 -31.78 15.85 11.11
N LEU A 49 -32.15 15.07 12.14
CA LEU A 49 -31.33 14.88 13.34
C LEU A 49 -29.92 14.36 13.00
N ALA A 50 -29.80 13.40 12.07
CA ALA A 50 -28.49 12.90 11.64
C ALA A 50 -27.64 14.00 10.97
N LYS A 51 -28.24 14.88 10.17
CA LYS A 51 -27.56 16.02 9.54
C LYS A 51 -27.12 17.06 10.57
N ASP A 52 -27.98 17.35 11.54
CA ASP A 52 -27.70 18.33 12.58
C ASP A 52 -26.53 17.86 13.47
N VAL A 53 -26.46 16.57 13.81
CA VAL A 53 -25.33 15.99 14.55
C VAL A 53 -24.02 16.05 13.75
N LEU A 54 -24.07 15.79 12.44
CA LEU A 54 -22.89 15.93 11.56
C LEU A 54 -22.39 17.39 11.49
N ALA A 55 -23.29 18.37 11.58
CA ALA A 55 -22.94 19.79 11.52
C ALA A 55 -22.27 20.29 12.83
N VAL A 56 -22.56 19.68 13.97
CA VAL A 56 -22.08 20.12 15.29
C VAL A 56 -20.75 19.44 15.68
N ASN A 57 -20.23 18.49 14.88
CA ASN A 57 -19.00 17.73 15.18
C ASN A 57 -19.00 17.12 16.60
N VAL A 58 -20.18 16.68 17.06
CA VAL A 58 -20.28 15.97 18.33
C VAL A 58 -19.64 14.61 18.13
N SER A 59 -18.65 14.28 18.97
CA SER A 59 -18.08 12.93 19.03
C SER A 59 -19.23 11.92 19.14
N PRO A 60 -19.27 10.87 18.31
CA PRO A 60 -20.31 9.85 18.40
C PRO A 60 -20.44 9.42 19.86
N SER A 61 -21.67 9.39 20.39
CA SER A 61 -21.90 8.82 21.72
C SER A 61 -21.27 7.43 21.73
N GLU A 62 -20.36 7.18 22.67
CA GLU A 62 -19.72 5.87 22.82
C GLU A 62 -20.83 4.80 22.79
N PRO A 63 -20.72 3.73 21.97
CA PRO A 63 -21.69 2.65 22.01
C PRO A 63 -21.81 2.13 23.46
N ALA A 64 -23.03 1.72 23.83
CA ALA A 64 -23.37 1.36 25.21
C ALA A 64 -22.28 0.44 25.82
N LYS A 65 -21.82 0.82 27.01
CA LYS A 65 -20.51 0.49 27.58
C LYS A 65 -20.24 -0.97 27.94
N GLU A 66 -21.13 -1.91 27.66
CA GLU A 66 -20.86 -3.33 27.89
C GLU A 66 -21.43 -4.18 26.74
N PRO A 67 -20.60 -4.99 26.05
CA PRO A 67 -21.12 -5.93 25.07
C PRO A 67 -22.09 -6.87 25.79
N LEU A 68 -23.32 -6.99 25.28
CA LEU A 68 -24.33 -7.91 25.80
C LEU A 68 -23.85 -9.36 25.61
N ARG A 69 -23.06 -9.85 26.57
CA ARG A 69 -22.43 -11.17 26.55
C ARG A 69 -23.52 -12.24 26.58
N GLY A 70 -23.54 -13.13 25.59
CA GLY A 70 -24.52 -14.21 25.47
C GLY A 70 -25.42 -14.13 24.24
N PHE A 71 -25.55 -12.95 23.63
CA PHE A 71 -26.31 -12.76 22.38
C PHE A 71 -25.44 -12.72 21.12
N THR A 72 -24.12 -12.79 21.28
CA THR A 72 -23.15 -12.84 20.18
C THR A 72 -22.20 -14.01 20.33
N THR A 73 -21.94 -14.70 19.21
CA THR A 73 -20.92 -15.75 19.14
C THR A 73 -19.56 -15.13 18.90
N ASN A 74 -18.63 -15.33 19.84
CA ASN A 74 -17.23 -14.97 19.66
C ASN A 74 -16.51 -16.07 18.86
N GLY A 75 -15.94 -15.71 17.71
CA GLY A 75 -15.18 -16.63 16.87
C GLY A 75 -16.01 -17.27 15.75
N VAL A 76 -15.30 -17.91 14.82
CA VAL A 76 -15.90 -18.53 13.63
C VAL A 76 -16.43 -19.91 13.99
N SER A 77 -17.69 -20.19 13.64
CA SER A 77 -18.30 -21.52 13.83
C SER A 77 -17.58 -22.57 12.98
N LEU A 78 -17.23 -23.70 13.58
CA LEU A 78 -16.58 -24.82 12.88
C LEU A 78 -17.53 -25.51 11.89
N HIS A 79 -18.84 -25.44 12.09
CA HIS A 79 -19.85 -26.17 11.32
C HIS A 79 -20.03 -25.68 9.86
N GLY A 80 -19.30 -24.64 9.43
CA GLY A 80 -19.32 -24.14 8.06
C GLY A 80 -18.06 -23.36 7.67
N ILE A 81 -16.97 -23.58 8.41
CA ILE A 81 -15.71 -22.88 8.16
C ILE A 81 -15.00 -23.49 6.95
N THR A 82 -14.57 -22.63 6.03
CA THR A 82 -13.65 -23.04 4.96
C THR A 82 -12.24 -22.60 5.31
N GLN A 83 -11.23 -23.24 4.75
CA GLN A 83 -9.83 -22.82 4.93
C GLN A 83 -9.62 -21.33 4.63
N VAL A 84 -10.28 -20.81 3.59
CA VAL A 84 -10.22 -19.38 3.22
C VAL A 84 -10.78 -18.49 4.34
N LYS A 85 -11.94 -18.84 4.91
CA LYS A 85 -12.56 -18.09 6.01
C LYS A 85 -11.73 -18.18 7.30
N ALA A 86 -11.22 -19.37 7.62
CA ALA A 86 -10.34 -19.60 8.76
C ALA A 86 -9.06 -18.76 8.64
N TYR A 87 -8.40 -18.82 7.48
CA TYR A 87 -7.17 -18.09 7.22
C TYR A 87 -7.36 -16.57 7.33
N LYS A 88 -8.44 -16.02 6.74
CA LYS A 88 -8.76 -14.59 6.87
C LYS A 88 -8.99 -14.19 8.33
N ALA A 89 -9.75 -14.97 9.08
CA ALA A 89 -10.04 -14.69 10.49
C ALA A 89 -8.76 -14.74 11.36
N LEU A 90 -7.89 -15.72 11.15
CA LEU A 90 -6.60 -15.82 11.86
C LEU A 90 -5.65 -14.67 11.48
N ARG A 91 -5.64 -14.29 10.19
CA ARG A 91 -4.82 -13.17 9.71
C ARG A 91 -5.31 -11.83 10.26
N ALA A 92 -6.61 -11.65 10.44
CA ALA A 92 -7.18 -10.46 11.07
C ALA A 92 -6.90 -10.38 12.58
N GLN A 93 -6.82 -11.52 13.26
CA GLN A 93 -6.46 -11.59 14.69
C GLN A 93 -4.97 -11.36 14.95
N SER A 94 -4.11 -11.82 14.03
CA SER A 94 -2.67 -11.59 14.13
C SER A 94 -2.30 -10.19 13.65
N LYS A 95 -2.05 -9.28 14.61
CA LYS A 95 -1.31 -8.05 14.30
C LYS A 95 0.07 -8.44 13.80
N GLN A 96 0.27 -8.37 12.48
CA GLN A 96 1.59 -8.58 11.90
C GLN A 96 2.51 -7.48 12.46
N PRO A 97 3.69 -7.83 12.99
CA PRO A 97 4.61 -6.83 13.49
C PRO A 97 4.98 -5.89 12.34
N GLU A 98 4.94 -4.59 12.63
CA GLU A 98 5.42 -3.59 11.69
C GLU A 98 6.90 -3.83 11.44
N ARG A 99 7.29 -3.79 10.16
CA ARG A 99 8.69 -3.97 9.76
C ARG A 99 9.31 -2.58 9.67
N PRO A 100 10.27 -2.21 10.54
CA PRO A 100 10.83 -0.85 10.58
C PRO A 100 11.31 -0.37 9.22
N THR A 101 12.03 -1.22 8.48
CA THR A 101 12.51 -0.89 7.13
C THR A 101 11.38 -0.55 6.16
N THR A 102 10.26 -1.29 6.21
CA THR A 102 9.12 -1.02 5.33
C THR A 102 8.47 0.31 5.69
N VAL A 103 8.35 0.64 6.99
CA VAL A 103 7.80 1.92 7.45
C VAL A 103 8.67 3.07 6.95
N THR A 104 9.98 3.02 7.22
CA THR A 104 10.92 4.06 6.77
C THR A 104 10.91 4.24 5.25
N THR A 105 10.93 3.15 4.48
CA THR A 105 10.88 3.25 3.02
C THR A 105 9.56 3.83 2.53
N VAL A 106 8.41 3.47 3.14
CA VAL A 106 7.12 4.06 2.76
C VAL A 106 7.09 5.57 3.04
N GLU A 107 7.63 6.01 4.18
CA GLU A 107 7.74 7.42 4.53
C GLU A 107 8.62 8.20 3.53
N GLU A 108 9.79 7.66 3.18
CA GLU A 108 10.69 8.23 2.17
C GLU A 108 10.00 8.38 0.81
N VAL A 109 9.20 7.39 0.41
CA VAL A 109 8.47 7.39 -0.86
C VAL A 109 7.32 8.39 -0.83
N GLN A 110 6.58 8.48 0.29
CA GLN A 110 5.56 9.51 0.49
C GLN A 110 6.15 10.90 0.41
N GLU A 111 7.35 11.11 0.98
CA GLU A 111 8.05 12.39 0.92
C GLU A 111 8.50 12.73 -0.51
N ALA A 112 9.07 11.77 -1.24
CA ALA A 112 9.43 11.96 -2.65
C ALA A 112 8.20 12.30 -3.51
N ALA A 113 7.09 11.59 -3.32
CA ALA A 113 5.84 11.85 -4.01
C ALA A 113 5.24 13.22 -3.67
N ARG A 114 5.33 13.63 -2.39
CA ARG A 114 4.89 14.97 -1.92
C ARG A 114 5.72 16.07 -2.57
N LYS A 115 7.06 15.96 -2.56
CA LYS A 115 7.96 16.93 -3.21
C LYS A 115 7.65 17.11 -4.69
N ARG A 116 7.27 16.02 -5.37
CA ARG A 116 6.98 16.02 -6.81
C ARG A 116 5.59 16.54 -7.16
N THR A 117 4.57 16.13 -6.42
CA THR A 117 3.16 16.33 -6.79
C THR A 117 2.41 17.34 -5.90
N GLY A 118 3.05 17.79 -4.81
CA GLY A 118 2.43 18.62 -3.78
C GLY A 118 1.45 17.88 -2.87
N LYS A 119 1.22 16.58 -3.10
CA LYS A 119 0.25 15.76 -2.35
C LYS A 119 0.92 14.52 -1.80
N THR A 120 0.66 14.22 -0.52
CA THR A 120 1.08 12.97 0.10
C THR A 120 0.09 11.86 -0.26
N PRO A 121 0.49 10.81 -0.99
CA PRO A 121 -0.40 9.69 -1.28
C PRO A 121 -0.68 8.89 -0.01
N ARG A 122 -1.87 8.27 0.07
CA ARG A 122 -2.15 7.28 1.11
C ARG A 122 -1.28 6.05 0.92
N VAL A 123 -0.93 5.37 2.02
CA VAL A 123 -0.10 4.15 1.98
C VAL A 123 -0.72 3.09 1.06
N GLU A 124 -2.05 2.92 1.09
CA GLU A 124 -2.77 1.98 0.22
C GLU A 124 -2.61 2.32 -1.27
N GLN A 125 -2.66 3.60 -1.62
CA GLN A 125 -2.48 4.07 -2.99
C GLN A 125 -1.05 3.79 -3.47
N LEU A 126 -0.07 3.93 -2.56
CA LEU A 126 1.32 3.63 -2.87
C LEU A 126 1.51 2.14 -3.15
N TRP A 127 1.00 1.25 -2.30
CA TRP A 127 1.06 -0.19 -2.53
C TRP A 127 0.33 -0.62 -3.80
N ALA A 128 -0.84 -0.02 -4.10
CA ALA A 128 -1.56 -0.27 -5.34
C ALA A 128 -0.76 0.21 -6.57
N SER A 129 0.04 1.26 -6.43
CA SER A 129 0.87 1.78 -7.51
C SER A 129 2.03 0.85 -7.88
N VAL A 130 2.57 0.09 -6.93
CA VAL A 130 3.63 -0.90 -7.17
C VAL A 130 3.19 -2.01 -8.11
N THR A 131 1.89 -2.34 -8.13
CA THR A 131 1.30 -3.36 -9.01
C THR A 131 0.62 -2.75 -10.24
N HIS A 132 1.02 -1.54 -10.65
CA HIS A 132 0.45 -0.87 -11.81
C HIS A 132 0.58 -1.74 -13.09
N LYS A 133 -0.46 -1.74 -13.93
CA LYS A 133 -0.59 -2.60 -15.12
C LYS A 133 0.52 -2.42 -16.16
N ASP A 134 1.08 -1.21 -16.24
CA ASP A 134 2.17 -0.88 -17.18
C ASP A 134 3.50 -1.53 -16.77
N PHE A 135 3.62 -2.01 -15.52
CA PHE A 135 4.78 -2.75 -15.06
C PHE A 135 4.61 -4.24 -15.32
N ASN A 136 5.64 -4.87 -15.89
CA ASN A 136 5.68 -6.32 -15.96
C ASN A 136 5.77 -6.93 -14.54
N ARG A 137 5.33 -8.18 -14.39
CA ARG A 137 5.30 -8.88 -13.08
C ARG A 137 6.67 -8.96 -12.42
N SER A 138 7.76 -9.06 -13.20
CA SER A 138 9.12 -9.10 -12.67
C SER A 138 9.51 -7.78 -12.01
N PHE A 139 9.10 -6.65 -12.59
CA PHE A 139 9.37 -5.33 -12.05
C PHE A 139 8.45 -4.97 -10.88
N GLN A 140 7.17 -5.36 -10.93
CA GLN A 140 6.28 -5.23 -9.76
C GLN A 140 6.86 -5.96 -8.53
N PHE A 141 7.36 -7.19 -8.74
CA PHE A 141 8.04 -7.94 -7.68
C PHE A 141 9.34 -7.26 -7.23
N PHE A 142 10.10 -6.67 -8.15
CA PHE A 142 11.29 -5.88 -7.81
C PHE A 142 10.93 -4.70 -6.90
N LEU A 143 9.97 -3.86 -7.29
CA LEU A 143 9.50 -2.72 -6.49
C LEU A 143 9.01 -3.17 -5.11
N TRP A 144 8.17 -4.21 -5.05
CA TRP A 144 7.68 -4.78 -3.79
C TRP A 144 8.85 -5.20 -2.88
N ARG A 145 9.86 -5.88 -3.45
CA ARG A 145 11.03 -6.31 -2.71
C ARG A 145 11.91 -5.16 -2.22
N VAL A 146 12.02 -4.08 -3.01
CA VAL A 146 12.72 -2.85 -2.62
C VAL A 146 11.98 -2.16 -1.48
N MET A 147 10.65 -1.99 -1.57
CA MET A 147 9.84 -1.38 -0.49
C MET A 147 9.95 -2.14 0.83
N HIS A 148 10.11 -3.46 0.78
CA HIS A 148 10.33 -4.27 1.98
C HIS A 148 11.80 -4.37 2.42
N GLY A 149 12.76 -3.81 1.69
CA GLY A 149 14.19 -3.97 1.99
C GLY A 149 14.67 -5.43 1.91
N SER A 150 14.04 -6.26 1.09
CA SER A 150 14.28 -7.72 1.05
C SER A 150 15.44 -8.16 0.14
N TYR A 151 16.15 -7.20 -0.46
CA TYR A 151 17.32 -7.49 -1.27
C TYR A 151 18.55 -7.67 -0.38
N LYS A 152 19.36 -8.70 -0.67
CA LYS A 152 20.61 -8.97 0.04
C LYS A 152 21.71 -8.03 -0.46
N VAL A 153 21.69 -6.79 0.02
CA VAL A 153 22.65 -5.72 -0.34
C VAL A 153 23.01 -4.91 0.89
N GLY A 154 24.19 -4.27 0.88
CA GLY A 154 24.63 -3.38 1.95
C GLY A 154 24.59 -4.01 3.34
N ARG A 155 23.87 -3.36 4.28
CA ARG A 155 23.76 -3.73 5.70
C ARG A 155 23.35 -5.17 5.97
N TYR A 156 22.64 -5.81 5.03
CA TYR A 156 22.29 -7.23 5.13
C TYR A 156 23.53 -8.11 5.33
N TRP A 157 24.62 -7.82 4.61
CA TRP A 157 25.86 -8.61 4.68
C TRP A 157 26.77 -8.23 5.84
N SER A 158 26.64 -7.00 6.38
CA SER A 158 27.54 -6.46 7.41
C SER A 158 27.61 -7.25 8.71
N HIS A 159 26.60 -8.07 8.99
CA HIS A 159 26.48 -8.84 10.24
C HIS A 159 26.65 -10.35 10.02
N ILE A 160 27.01 -10.78 8.80
CA ILE A 160 27.16 -12.19 8.44
C ILE A 160 28.66 -12.52 8.40
N PRO A 161 29.17 -13.33 9.36
CA PRO A 161 30.57 -13.72 9.41
C PRO A 161 31.09 -14.32 8.11
N GLY A 162 32.20 -13.79 7.60
CA GLY A 162 32.87 -14.26 6.37
C GLY A 162 32.27 -13.74 5.06
N TYR A 163 31.29 -12.83 5.12
CA TYR A 163 30.65 -12.23 3.95
C TYR A 163 30.50 -10.72 4.04
N GLU A 164 31.13 -10.08 5.03
CA GLU A 164 31.01 -8.65 5.33
C GLU A 164 31.50 -7.77 4.17
N GLU A 165 32.49 -8.24 3.43
CA GLU A 165 32.99 -7.62 2.19
C GLU A 165 31.88 -7.39 1.14
N ARG A 166 30.82 -8.23 1.15
CA ARG A 166 29.67 -8.09 0.25
C ARG A 166 28.73 -6.95 0.65
N ALA A 167 28.93 -6.34 1.82
CA ALA A 167 28.23 -5.12 2.18
C ALA A 167 28.75 -3.91 1.41
N MET A 168 30.00 -3.96 0.94
CA MET A 168 30.66 -2.85 0.27
C MET A 168 30.67 -3.05 -1.25
N CYS A 169 30.62 -1.95 -1.99
CA CYS A 169 30.82 -1.93 -3.42
C CYS A 169 32.34 -1.95 -3.70
N PRO A 170 32.86 -2.92 -4.47
CA PRO A 170 34.31 -3.04 -4.70
C PRO A 170 34.87 -1.85 -5.50
N GLU A 171 34.08 -1.31 -6.43
CA GLU A 171 34.51 -0.20 -7.30
C GLU A 171 34.39 1.17 -6.63
N CYS A 172 33.42 1.36 -5.75
CA CYS A 172 33.13 2.65 -5.13
C CYS A 172 33.63 2.77 -3.69
N ASN A 173 33.96 1.64 -3.04
CA ASN A 173 34.36 1.57 -1.64
C ASN A 173 33.36 2.22 -0.65
N GLU A 174 32.07 2.16 -0.98
CA GLU A 174 30.95 2.62 -0.14
C GLU A 174 29.98 1.45 0.13
N THR A 175 29.10 1.60 1.11
CA THR A 175 28.04 0.60 1.36
C THR A 175 27.16 0.44 0.13
N GLU A 176 27.04 -0.78 -0.36
CA GLU A 176 26.29 -1.11 -1.58
C GLU A 176 24.78 -1.13 -1.30
N THR A 177 24.17 0.04 -1.10
CA THR A 177 22.71 0.17 -0.92
C THR A 177 21.96 0.12 -2.26
N MET A 178 20.64 -0.10 -2.23
CA MET A 178 19.82 -0.06 -3.45
C MET A 178 19.92 1.31 -4.15
N GLU A 179 19.95 2.39 -3.38
CA GLU A 179 20.10 3.74 -3.93
C GLU A 179 21.50 3.96 -4.53
N HIS A 180 22.56 3.46 -3.88
CA HIS A 180 23.91 3.47 -4.44
C HIS A 180 23.94 2.73 -5.78
N ILE A 181 23.41 1.50 -5.84
CA ILE A 181 23.38 0.70 -7.08
C ILE A 181 22.67 1.43 -8.21
N ILE A 182 21.52 2.05 -7.93
CA ILE A 182 20.68 2.63 -8.99
C ILE A 182 21.16 4.00 -9.46
N PHE A 183 21.76 4.82 -8.59
CA PHE A 183 22.04 6.23 -8.90
C PHE A 183 23.51 6.66 -8.82
N ARG A 184 24.38 5.86 -8.18
CA ARG A 184 25.75 6.32 -7.84
C ARG A 184 26.85 5.34 -8.25
N CYS A 185 26.52 4.05 -8.37
CA CYS A 185 27.49 2.98 -8.57
C CYS A 185 28.18 3.07 -9.94
N ARG A 186 29.52 3.15 -9.94
CA ARG A 186 30.36 3.19 -11.14
C ARG A 186 30.35 1.86 -11.91
N ALA A 187 30.22 0.74 -11.21
CA ALA A 187 30.24 -0.60 -11.82
C ALA A 187 28.96 -0.95 -12.60
N SER A 188 27.84 -0.31 -12.25
CA SER A 188 26.51 -0.73 -12.69
C SER A 188 26.12 -0.27 -14.10
N GLY A 189 26.92 0.60 -14.73
CA GLY A 189 26.56 1.27 -15.98
C GLY A 189 25.40 2.26 -15.86
N GLN A 190 24.96 2.60 -14.64
CA GLN A 190 23.78 3.42 -14.40
C GLN A 190 23.84 4.80 -15.05
N THR A 191 25.02 5.42 -15.13
CA THR A 191 25.20 6.75 -15.73
C THR A 191 24.75 6.75 -17.19
N GLU A 192 25.20 5.77 -17.98
CA GLU A 192 24.83 5.68 -19.40
C GLU A 192 23.36 5.32 -19.56
N ILE A 193 22.85 4.41 -18.75
CA ILE A 193 21.45 3.99 -18.80
C ILE A 193 20.51 5.17 -18.49
N TRP A 194 20.84 5.98 -17.48
CA TRP A 194 20.04 7.17 -17.16
C TRP A 194 20.20 8.27 -18.21
N HIS A 195 21.38 8.41 -18.82
CA HIS A 195 21.58 9.31 -19.94
C HIS A 195 20.68 8.94 -21.13
N LEU A 196 20.66 7.65 -21.53
CA LEU A 196 19.80 7.15 -22.59
C LEU A 196 18.30 7.31 -22.25
N ALA A 197 17.91 6.99 -21.01
CA ALA A 197 16.54 7.16 -20.53
C ALA A 197 16.09 8.64 -20.55
N ALA A 198 16.97 9.54 -20.12
CA ALA A 198 16.72 10.97 -20.12
C ALA A 198 16.57 11.52 -21.54
N ASN A 199 17.43 11.08 -22.47
CA ASN A 199 17.34 11.48 -23.88
C ASN A 199 16.05 10.96 -24.53
N LEU A 200 15.70 9.70 -24.30
CA LEU A 200 14.45 9.11 -24.81
C LEU A 200 13.22 9.87 -24.28
N TRP A 201 13.20 10.17 -22.98
CA TRP A 201 12.10 10.91 -22.37
C TRP A 201 12.04 12.35 -22.87
N LYS A 202 13.18 13.04 -22.95
CA LYS A 202 13.26 14.42 -23.45
C LYS A 202 12.76 14.52 -24.90
N ASN A 203 13.13 13.56 -25.75
CA ASN A 203 12.69 13.54 -27.14
C ASN A 203 11.17 13.32 -27.28
N LYS A 204 10.56 12.52 -26.41
CA LYS A 204 9.10 12.28 -26.45
C LYS A 204 8.29 13.35 -25.73
N ALA A 205 8.74 13.79 -24.57
CA ALA A 205 7.98 14.60 -23.64
C ALA A 205 8.37 16.09 -23.66
N GLY A 206 9.58 16.43 -24.09
CA GLY A 206 10.13 17.78 -24.02
C GLY A 206 10.60 18.20 -22.62
N GLU A 207 10.59 17.28 -21.66
CA GLU A 207 10.87 17.53 -20.25
C GLU A 207 12.03 16.65 -19.76
N ALA A 208 12.67 17.06 -18.66
CA ALA A 208 13.65 16.22 -17.98
C ALA A 208 12.98 14.98 -17.37
N LEU A 209 13.74 13.87 -17.29
CA LEU A 209 13.25 12.64 -16.68
C LEU A 209 12.92 12.88 -15.20
N PRO A 210 11.68 12.59 -14.73
CA PRO A 210 11.22 12.93 -13.40
C PRO A 210 11.71 11.91 -12.34
N ILE A 211 13.01 11.68 -12.24
CA ILE A 211 13.60 10.72 -11.28
C ILE A 211 14.87 11.31 -10.69
N THR A 212 14.91 11.39 -9.37
CA THR A 212 16.06 11.91 -8.62
C THR A 212 16.44 11.04 -7.44
N SER A 213 15.55 10.12 -7.03
CA SER A 213 15.76 9.26 -5.86
C SER A 213 15.08 7.91 -6.04
N LEU A 214 15.40 6.97 -5.14
CA LEU A 214 14.72 5.67 -5.08
C LEU A 214 13.22 5.83 -4.81
N GLY A 215 12.84 6.84 -4.01
CA GLY A 215 11.45 7.19 -3.74
C GLY A 215 10.66 7.51 -5.01
N ASP A 216 11.28 8.20 -5.97
CA ASP A 216 10.63 8.51 -7.26
C ASP A 216 10.34 7.24 -8.07
N ILE A 217 11.25 6.28 -8.08
CA ILE A 217 11.07 4.99 -8.78
C ILE A 217 9.91 4.23 -8.15
N LEU A 218 9.89 4.15 -6.82
CA LEU A 218 8.84 3.45 -6.08
C LEU A 218 7.46 4.14 -6.22
N ALA A 219 7.44 5.47 -6.36
CA ALA A 219 6.24 6.26 -6.60
C ALA A 219 5.80 6.32 -8.08
N SER A 220 6.60 5.79 -9.02
CA SER A 220 6.39 5.96 -10.47
C SER A 220 5.08 5.34 -11.00
N GLY A 221 4.51 4.39 -10.27
CA GLY A 221 3.21 3.80 -10.58
C GLY A 221 2.02 4.73 -10.30
N LEU A 222 2.21 5.80 -9.52
CA LEU A 222 1.12 6.71 -9.17
C LEU A 222 0.59 7.45 -10.41
N SER A 223 -0.72 7.69 -10.44
CA SER A 223 -1.36 8.41 -11.54
C SER A 223 -0.94 9.88 -11.62
N SER A 224 -0.60 10.48 -10.48
CA SER A 224 -0.13 11.86 -10.32
C SER A 224 1.37 12.04 -10.58
N PHE A 225 2.13 10.95 -10.78
CA PHE A 225 3.59 11.02 -10.92
C PHE A 225 4.04 11.82 -12.15
N ALA A 226 3.33 11.66 -13.26
CA ALA A 226 3.58 12.38 -14.50
C ALA A 226 2.57 13.52 -14.69
N LYS A 227 3.08 14.73 -15.00
CA LYS A 227 2.28 15.94 -15.23
C LYS A 227 1.42 15.88 -16.51
N LYS A 228 1.87 15.18 -17.55
CA LYS A 228 1.14 15.07 -18.82
C LYS A 228 -0.20 14.35 -18.63
N SER A 229 -1.24 14.82 -19.32
CA SER A 229 -2.56 14.19 -19.31
C SER A 229 -2.64 12.96 -20.23
N ASP A 230 -1.74 12.83 -21.21
CA ASP A 230 -1.74 11.71 -22.16
C ASP A 230 -1.33 10.38 -21.49
N GLY A 231 -2.22 9.38 -21.59
CA GLY A 231 -1.98 8.03 -21.09
C GLY A 231 -0.78 7.34 -21.75
N GLY A 232 -0.53 7.62 -23.05
CA GLY A 232 0.60 7.05 -23.78
C GLY A 232 1.95 7.52 -23.21
N ALA A 233 2.10 8.82 -22.99
CA ALA A 233 3.29 9.38 -22.34
C ALA A 233 3.52 8.82 -20.93
N LYS A 234 2.47 8.65 -20.11
CA LYS A 234 2.61 8.04 -18.77
C LYS A 234 3.08 6.59 -18.84
N CYS A 235 2.52 5.82 -19.77
CA CYS A 235 2.90 4.43 -20.00
C CYS A 235 4.38 4.34 -20.41
N LEU A 236 4.80 5.15 -21.40
CA LEU A 236 6.20 5.19 -21.82
C LEU A 236 7.13 5.52 -20.66
N LEU A 237 6.82 6.55 -19.86
CA LEU A 237 7.63 6.91 -18.70
C LEU A 237 7.82 5.71 -17.78
N ARG A 238 6.74 5.04 -17.39
CA ARG A 238 6.79 3.87 -16.50
C ARG A 238 7.62 2.73 -17.07
N ILE A 239 7.47 2.46 -18.37
CA ILE A 239 8.26 1.42 -19.05
C ILE A 239 9.73 1.81 -19.07
N THR A 240 10.07 3.05 -19.42
CA THR A 240 11.45 3.54 -19.42
C THR A 240 12.07 3.40 -18.03
N ILE A 241 11.37 3.80 -16.98
CA ILE A 241 11.82 3.63 -15.58
C ILE A 241 12.05 2.16 -15.27
N ALA A 242 11.08 1.30 -15.58
CA ALA A 242 11.13 -0.11 -15.28
C ALA A 242 12.31 -0.81 -15.94
N GLU A 243 12.48 -0.61 -17.25
CA GLU A 243 13.52 -1.26 -18.02
C GLU A 243 14.92 -0.71 -17.66
N SER A 244 15.07 0.60 -17.45
CA SER A 244 16.33 1.19 -17.00
C SER A 244 16.77 0.61 -15.66
N VAL A 245 15.89 0.59 -14.65
CA VAL A 245 16.23 0.07 -13.31
C VAL A 245 16.52 -1.43 -13.36
N LYS A 246 15.75 -2.20 -14.13
CA LYS A 246 16.00 -3.65 -14.30
C LYS A 246 17.32 -3.93 -14.98
N LEU A 247 17.70 -3.12 -15.98
CA LEU A 247 18.97 -3.26 -16.67
C LEU A 247 20.14 -2.94 -15.73
N ILE A 248 20.08 -1.83 -15.00
CA ILE A 248 21.08 -1.46 -13.98
C ILE A 248 21.26 -2.59 -12.97
N TRP A 249 20.15 -3.11 -12.44
CA TRP A 249 20.18 -4.22 -11.49
C TRP A 249 20.84 -5.48 -12.08
N ARG A 250 20.52 -5.82 -13.34
CA ARG A 250 21.11 -6.98 -14.04
C ARG A 250 22.62 -6.81 -14.24
N LEU A 251 23.08 -5.63 -14.67
CA LEU A 251 24.50 -5.35 -14.85
C LEU A 251 25.27 -5.43 -13.54
N ARG A 252 24.73 -4.87 -12.45
CA ARG A 252 25.30 -5.03 -11.11
C ARG A 252 25.40 -6.51 -10.73
N CYS A 253 24.34 -7.29 -10.98
CA CYS A 253 24.33 -8.72 -10.67
C CYS A 253 25.39 -9.49 -11.48
N ALA A 254 25.55 -9.20 -12.77
CA ALA A 254 26.58 -9.79 -13.61
C ALA A 254 27.99 -9.46 -13.09
N HIS A 255 28.24 -8.18 -12.77
CA HIS A 255 29.53 -7.75 -12.22
C HIS A 255 29.86 -8.40 -10.87
N ARG A 256 28.86 -8.57 -9.98
CA ARG A 256 29.08 -9.14 -8.64
C ARG A 256 29.22 -10.66 -8.61
N MET A 257 28.56 -11.37 -9.52
CA MET A 257 28.53 -12.83 -9.48
C MET A 257 29.62 -13.47 -10.34
N GLY A 258 30.26 -12.71 -11.24
CA GLY A 258 31.18 -13.26 -12.23
C GLY A 258 30.42 -14.20 -13.17
N THR A 259 30.45 -13.92 -14.47
CA THR A 259 30.17 -14.98 -15.45
C THR A 259 31.39 -15.84 -15.62
#